data_AF-A0A1R0UX23-F1
#
_entry.id   AF-A0A1R0UX23-F1
#
_cell.length_a   1.000
_cell.length_b   1.000
_cell.length_c   1.000
_cell.angle_alpha   90.00
_cell.angle_beta   90.00
_cell.angle_gamma   90.00
#
_symmetry.space_group_name_H-M   'P 1'
#
loop_
_entity.id
_entity.type
_entity.pdbx_description
1 polymer ?
#
loop_
_entity_poly.entity_id
_entity_poly.type
_entity_poly.pdbx_seq_one_letter_code
_entity_poly.pdbx_strand_id
1 'polypeptide(L)'
;MRTCSSPLASPELNRLRRGTTCLTVPLVDGVVQVGIGGDFATTTLAVLVTATAVRIRRLDGRRLQVHIVENWTGPTAPGTATAVFDEPVDVVVLERCAGRWVAGTGADAADRASLERFVGTLTRFALAKDRGRVDQEAGAA
;
A
#
# COMPACT_ATOMS: atom_id res chain seq x y z
N MET A 1 2.33 29.88 0.59
CA MET A 1 1.52 28.74 1.05
C MET A 1 1.70 27.62 0.05
N ARG A 2 2.16 26.42 0.44
CA ARG A 2 2.15 25.27 -0.47
C ARG A 2 0.69 24.89 -0.70
N THR A 3 0.22 24.92 -1.94
CA THR A 3 -1.09 24.40 -2.31
C THR A 3 -1.06 22.90 -2.06
N CYS A 4 -1.81 22.43 -1.07
CA CYS A 4 -1.84 21.02 -0.77
C CYS A 4 -2.71 20.29 -1.80
N SER A 5 -2.22 19.14 -2.27
CA SER A 5 -3.03 18.21 -3.06
C SER A 5 -4.29 17.81 -2.28
N SER A 6 -5.35 17.38 -2.97
CA SER A 6 -6.59 17.01 -2.30
C SER A 6 -6.35 15.83 -1.33
N PRO A 7 -7.03 15.80 -0.17
CA PRO A 7 -6.82 14.79 0.87
C PRO A 7 -7.36 13.41 0.47
N LEU A 8 -6.62 12.36 0.80
CA LEU A 8 -7.02 10.97 0.52
C LEU A 8 -8.20 10.54 1.42
N ALA A 9 -9.16 9.83 0.84
CA ALA A 9 -10.29 9.23 1.56
C ALA A 9 -9.89 7.97 2.34
N SER A 10 -8.94 8.09 3.26
CA SER A 10 -8.42 6.95 4.05
C SER A 10 -8.22 7.34 5.52
N PRO A 11 -9.31 7.41 6.32
CA PRO A 11 -9.22 7.81 7.72
C PRO A 11 -8.37 6.86 8.56
N GLU A 12 -8.29 5.60 8.16
CA GLU A 12 -7.52 4.53 8.82
C GLU A 12 -6.01 4.79 8.82
N LEU A 13 -5.49 5.63 7.92
CA LEU A 13 -4.07 6.05 7.94
C LEU A 13 -3.67 6.69 9.27
N ASN A 14 -4.61 7.34 9.96
CA ASN A 14 -4.35 7.92 11.29
C ASN A 14 -4.17 6.87 12.39
N ARG A 15 -4.55 5.61 12.13
CA ARG A 15 -4.45 4.52 13.09
C ARG A 15 -3.14 3.74 12.96
N LEU A 16 -2.37 3.98 11.89
CA LEU A 16 -1.08 3.32 11.71
C LEU A 16 -0.12 3.70 12.83
N ARG A 17 0.57 2.70 13.38
CA ARG A 17 1.63 2.93 14.37
C ARG A 17 2.87 3.47 13.68
N ARG A 18 3.61 4.33 14.38
CA ARG A 18 4.91 4.80 13.90
C ARG A 18 5.91 3.65 13.86
N GLY A 19 6.83 3.69 12.90
CA GLY A 19 7.81 2.64 12.66
C GLY A 19 7.64 2.01 11.28
N THR A 20 8.26 0.86 11.08
CA THR A 20 8.22 0.14 9.80
C THR A 20 7.41 -1.14 9.95
N THR A 21 6.37 -1.29 9.13
CA THR A 21 5.63 -2.54 8.97
C THR A 21 5.95 -3.14 7.61
N CYS A 22 6.40 -4.40 7.59
CA CYS A 22 6.69 -5.12 6.35
C CYS A 22 5.48 -5.97 5.93
N LEU A 23 5.01 -5.83 4.70
CA LEU A 23 3.88 -6.58 4.15
C LEU A 23 4.36 -7.50 3.02
N THR A 24 4.08 -8.80 3.14
CA THR A 24 4.29 -9.75 2.06
C THR A 24 3.10 -9.69 1.11
N VAL A 25 3.36 -9.47 -0.17
CA VAL A 25 2.32 -9.26 -1.19
C VAL A 25 2.58 -10.12 -2.43
N PRO A 26 1.53 -10.60 -3.12
CA PRO A 26 1.68 -11.32 -4.38
C PRO A 26 2.36 -10.49 -5.47
N LEU A 27 3.21 -11.15 -6.25
CA LEU A 27 3.99 -10.57 -7.35
C LEU A 27 3.81 -11.42 -8.61
N VAL A 28 3.34 -10.79 -9.68
CA VAL A 28 3.19 -11.41 -11.01
C VAL A 28 3.90 -10.52 -12.02
N ASP A 29 4.84 -11.09 -12.78
CA ASP A 29 5.65 -10.38 -13.79
C ASP A 29 6.29 -9.07 -13.28
N GLY A 30 6.72 -9.08 -12.01
CA GLY A 30 7.33 -7.92 -11.37
C GLY A 30 6.36 -6.84 -10.88
N VAL A 31 5.05 -7.04 -11.05
CA VAL A 31 3.96 -6.15 -10.61
C VAL A 31 3.27 -6.72 -9.38
N VAL A 32 3.12 -5.89 -8.34
CA VAL A 32 2.38 -6.26 -7.13
C VAL A 32 0.90 -6.35 -7.44
N GLN A 33 0.27 -7.46 -7.05
CA GLN A 33 -1.15 -7.69 -7.30
C GLN A 33 -1.95 -7.52 -6.00
N VAL A 34 -3.01 -6.73 -6.05
CA VAL A 34 -3.96 -6.52 -4.95
C VAL A 34 -5.31 -7.09 -5.36
N GLY A 35 -5.91 -7.91 -4.50
CA GLY A 35 -7.24 -8.51 -4.77
C GLY A 35 -7.19 -9.91 -5.37
N ILE A 36 -6.01 -10.52 -5.52
CA ILE A 36 -5.84 -11.91 -5.94
C ILE A 36 -5.63 -12.85 -4.75
N GLY A 37 -5.92 -14.13 -4.94
CA GLY A 37 -5.67 -15.20 -3.97
C GLY A 37 -5.15 -16.47 -4.65
N GLY A 38 -4.36 -17.25 -3.92
CA GLY A 38 -3.67 -18.44 -4.40
C GLY A 38 -2.16 -18.39 -4.13
N ASP A 39 -1.43 -19.37 -4.65
CA ASP A 39 0.02 -19.48 -4.49
C ASP A 39 0.74 -18.73 -5.61
N PHE A 40 1.33 -17.59 -5.24
CA PHE A 40 2.12 -16.75 -6.13
C PHE A 40 3.49 -16.50 -5.54
N ALA A 41 4.46 -16.14 -6.40
CA ALA A 41 5.66 -15.48 -5.93
C ALA A 41 5.28 -14.23 -5.15
N THR A 42 6.09 -13.85 -4.16
CA THR A 42 5.81 -12.69 -3.31
C THR A 42 6.99 -11.74 -3.27
N THR A 43 6.71 -10.47 -2.97
CA THR A 43 7.72 -9.49 -2.55
C THR A 43 7.32 -8.87 -1.22
N THR A 44 8.22 -8.09 -0.63
CA THR A 44 7.95 -7.36 0.62
C THR A 44 7.86 -5.87 0.36
N LEU A 45 6.75 -5.27 0.76
CA LEU A 45 6.59 -3.82 0.87
C LEU A 45 6.95 -3.37 2.29
N ALA A 46 7.83 -2.38 2.40
CA ALA A 46 8.04 -1.68 3.66
C ALA A 46 7.15 -0.45 3.72
N VAL A 47 6.34 -0.38 4.77
CA VAL A 47 5.47 0.75 5.11
C VAL A 47 6.10 1.48 6.30
N LEU A 48 6.83 2.55 6.03
CA LEU A 48 7.45 3.39 7.05
C LEU A 48 6.51 4.54 7.40
N VAL A 49 6.11 4.60 8.67
CA VAL A 49 5.19 5.60 9.20
C VAL A 49 5.92 6.49 10.19
N THR A 50 5.87 7.79 9.95
CA THR A 50 6.42 8.84 10.82
C THR A 50 5.30 9.77 11.28
N ALA A 51 5.63 10.81 12.04
CA ALA A 51 4.64 11.81 12.47
C ALA A 51 4.01 12.58 11.29
N THR A 52 4.73 12.72 10.18
CA THR A 52 4.37 13.63 9.07
C THR A 52 4.34 12.97 7.70
N ALA A 53 4.80 11.73 7.59
CA ALA A 53 4.87 11.01 6.32
C ALA A 53 4.63 9.50 6.48
N VAL A 54 4.01 8.90 5.45
CA VAL A 54 4.01 7.46 5.20
C VAL A 54 4.80 7.21 3.91
N ARG A 55 5.73 6.26 3.94
CA ARG A 55 6.52 5.87 2.76
C ARG A 55 6.34 4.39 2.49
N ILE A 56 6.04 4.05 1.25
CA ILE A 56 5.82 2.68 0.80
C ILE A 56 6.81 2.40 -0.33
N ARG A 57 7.60 1.34 -0.18
CA ARG A 57 8.55 0.89 -1.21
C ARG A 57 8.73 -0.62 -1.17
N ARG A 58 9.22 -1.19 -2.26
CA ARG A 58 9.70 -2.58 -2.25
C ARG A 58 11.04 -2.68 -1.53
N LEU A 59 11.23 -3.76 -0.76
CA LEU A 59 12.49 -4.03 -0.08
C LEU A 59 13.55 -4.68 -0.97
N ASP A 60 13.14 -5.29 -2.08
CA ASP A 60 14.06 -5.87 -3.08
C ASP A 60 14.78 -4.82 -3.94
N GLY A 61 14.54 -3.52 -3.69
CA GLY A 61 15.18 -2.40 -4.39
C GLY A 61 14.61 -2.12 -5.78
N ARG A 62 13.63 -2.87 -6.26
CA ARG A 62 12.97 -2.62 -7.55
C ARG A 62 11.89 -1.55 -7.42
N ARG A 63 11.56 -0.90 -8.54
CA ARG A 63 10.44 0.03 -8.64
C ARG A 63 9.12 -0.68 -8.37
N LEU A 64 8.21 0.03 -7.71
CA LEU A 64 6.89 -0.43 -7.34
C LEU A 64 5.90 -0.11 -8.45
N GLN A 65 5.38 -1.17 -9.08
CA GLN A 65 4.14 -1.11 -9.85
C GLN A 65 3.09 -1.96 -9.14
N VAL A 66 1.86 -1.47 -9.13
CA VAL A 66 0.73 -2.14 -8.47
C VAL A 66 -0.44 -2.21 -9.43
N HIS A 67 -1.04 -3.39 -9.54
CA HIS A 67 -2.34 -3.59 -10.16
C HIS A 67 -3.37 -3.95 -9.09
N ILE A 68 -4.53 -3.31 -9.17
CA ILE A 68 -5.72 -3.72 -8.44
C ILE A 68 -6.51 -4.64 -9.35
N VAL A 69 -6.74 -5.87 -8.90
CA VAL A 69 -7.45 -6.90 -9.64
C VAL A 69 -8.86 -7.03 -9.09
N GLU A 70 -9.84 -6.81 -9.96
CA GLU A 70 -11.26 -6.97 -9.66
C GLU A 70 -11.79 -8.26 -10.31
N ASN A 71 -12.78 -8.89 -9.67
CA ASN A 71 -13.42 -10.12 -10.16
C ASN A 71 -12.45 -11.30 -10.34
N TRP A 72 -11.39 -11.37 -9.53
CA TRP A 72 -10.52 -12.53 -9.47
C TRP A 72 -11.30 -13.77 -9.00
N THR A 73 -11.23 -14.86 -9.77
CA THR A 73 -11.82 -16.16 -9.40
C THR A 73 -10.84 -17.32 -9.50
N GLY A 74 -9.66 -17.10 -10.08
CA GLY A 74 -8.57 -18.06 -10.14
C GLY A 74 -7.63 -17.81 -11.32
N PRO A 75 -6.55 -18.60 -11.45
CA PRO A 75 -5.56 -18.42 -12.52
C PRO A 75 -6.13 -18.53 -13.95
N THR A 76 -7.19 -19.30 -14.12
CA THR A 76 -7.89 -19.48 -15.41
C THR A 76 -8.96 -18.41 -15.66
N ALA A 77 -9.25 -17.57 -14.68
CA ALA A 77 -10.25 -16.50 -14.73
C ALA A 77 -9.77 -15.29 -13.89
N PRO A 78 -8.77 -14.56 -14.41
CA PRO A 78 -8.00 -13.58 -13.63
C PRO A 78 -8.71 -12.23 -13.37
N GLY A 79 -9.87 -11.99 -13.98
CA GLY A 79 -10.60 -10.73 -13.82
C GLY A 79 -9.93 -9.53 -14.53
N THR A 80 -10.18 -8.32 -14.03
CA THR A 80 -9.67 -7.06 -14.62
C THR A 80 -8.59 -6.46 -13.73
N ALA A 81 -7.41 -6.20 -14.31
CA ALA A 81 -6.30 -5.54 -13.61
C ALA A 81 -6.22 -4.06 -14.01
N THR A 82 -6.24 -3.17 -13.03
CA THR A 82 -6.09 -1.71 -13.22
C THR A 82 -4.81 -1.22 -12.57
N ALA A 83 -3.98 -0.49 -13.33
CA ALA A 83 -2.75 0.07 -12.83
C ALA A 83 -3.00 1.23 -11.85
N VAL A 84 -2.24 1.25 -10.75
CA VAL A 84 -2.30 2.33 -9.77
C VAL A 84 -1.40 3.51 -10.16
N PHE A 85 -0.28 3.24 -10.83
CA PHE A 85 0.68 4.24 -11.29
C PHE A 85 0.84 4.16 -12.80
N ASP A 86 1.01 5.30 -13.46
CA ASP A 86 1.27 5.36 -14.90
C ASP A 86 2.62 4.70 -15.23
N GLU A 87 3.61 4.96 -14.37
CA GLU A 87 4.95 4.39 -14.45
C GLU A 87 5.37 3.80 -13.09
N PRO A 88 6.22 2.75 -13.05
CA PRO A 88 6.71 2.20 -11.80
C PRO A 88 7.46 3.25 -10.96
N VAL A 89 7.13 3.34 -9.67
CA VAL A 89 7.64 4.38 -8.76
C VAL A 89 8.65 3.81 -7.75
N ASP A 90 9.68 4.58 -7.38
CA ASP A 90 10.67 4.12 -6.40
C ASP A 90 10.09 4.08 -4.97
N VAL A 91 9.25 5.07 -4.65
CA VAL A 91 8.60 5.22 -3.35
C VAL A 91 7.29 5.97 -3.51
N VAL A 92 6.24 5.45 -2.88
CA VAL A 92 4.99 6.20 -2.69
C VAL A 92 5.12 6.97 -1.40
N VAL A 93 4.96 8.29 -1.46
CA VAL A 93 5.00 9.16 -0.29
C VAL A 93 3.61 9.73 -0.05
N LEU A 94 3.11 9.58 1.17
CA LEU A 94 1.95 10.31 1.67
C LEU A 94 2.43 11.29 2.71
N GLU A 95 1.97 12.54 2.63
CA GLU A 95 2.40 13.61 3.51
C GLU A 95 1.21 14.16 4.30
N ARG A 96 1.50 14.72 5.48
CA ARG A 96 0.49 15.35 6.31
C ARG A 96 0.42 16.84 5.99
N CYS A 97 -0.69 17.28 5.39
CA CYS A 97 -1.01 18.69 5.21
C CYS A 97 -2.30 19.06 5.96
N ALA A 98 -2.23 20.11 6.79
CA ALA A 98 -3.37 20.62 7.56
C ALA A 98 -4.13 19.51 8.32
N GLY A 99 -3.38 18.55 8.90
CA GLY A 99 -3.93 17.42 9.64
C GLY A 99 -4.50 16.27 8.79
N ARG A 100 -4.49 16.39 7.45
CA ARG A 100 -4.97 15.37 6.51
C ARG A 100 -3.82 14.74 5.73
N TRP A 101 -4.01 13.50 5.29
CA TRP A 101 -3.05 12.81 4.43
C TRP A 101 -3.30 13.17 2.97
N VAL A 102 -2.23 13.52 2.26
CA VAL A 102 -2.23 13.84 0.83
C VAL A 102 -1.17 13.00 0.13
N ALA A 103 -1.34 12.75 -1.17
CA ALA A 103 -0.26 12.19 -1.98
C ALA A 103 0.88 13.23 -2.09
N GLY A 104 2.09 12.81 -1.76
CA GLY A 104 3.31 13.58 -1.95
C GLY A 104 3.79 13.55 -3.40
N THR A 105 4.80 14.36 -3.71
CA THR A 105 5.44 14.37 -5.03
C THR A 105 6.17 13.06 -5.30
N GLY A 106 6.03 12.49 -6.51
CA GLY A 106 6.76 11.30 -6.95
C GLY A 106 5.94 10.01 -7.09
N ALA A 107 4.63 10.07 -6.84
CA ALA A 107 3.70 9.02 -7.22
C ALA A 107 2.74 9.57 -8.29
N ASP A 108 3.12 9.43 -9.56
CA ASP A 108 2.26 9.71 -10.70
C ASP A 108 1.22 8.58 -10.78
N ALA A 109 0.17 8.73 -9.98
CA ALA A 109 -0.93 7.80 -9.95
C ALA A 109 -1.74 7.92 -11.25
N ALA A 110 -1.97 6.79 -11.91
CA ALA A 110 -2.75 6.73 -13.15
C ALA A 110 -4.14 7.31 -12.96
N ASP A 111 -4.74 6.98 -11.81
CA ASP A 111 -5.92 7.67 -11.33
C ASP A 111 -5.95 7.70 -9.80
N ARG A 112 -6.66 8.71 -9.29
CA ARG A 112 -6.75 8.96 -7.85
C ARG A 112 -7.50 7.86 -7.11
N ALA A 113 -8.55 7.28 -7.71
CA ALA A 113 -9.38 6.29 -7.04
C ALA A 113 -8.60 4.98 -6.84
N SER A 114 -7.78 4.59 -7.81
CA SER A 114 -6.86 3.46 -7.69
C SER A 114 -5.81 3.69 -6.61
N LEU A 115 -5.22 4.90 -6.53
CA LEU A 115 -4.31 5.23 -5.43
C LEU A 115 -4.99 5.13 -4.06
N GLU A 116 -6.18 5.71 -3.90
CA GLU A 116 -6.94 5.66 -2.64
C GLU A 116 -7.29 4.22 -2.26
N ARG A 117 -7.71 3.40 -3.22
CA ARG A 117 -8.02 1.98 -2.99
C ARG A 117 -6.78 1.17 -2.62
N PHE A 118 -5.64 1.42 -3.26
CA PHE A 118 -4.37 0.81 -2.91
C PHE A 118 -3.96 1.17 -1.48
N VAL A 119 -3.93 2.48 -1.17
CA VAL A 119 -3.56 2.99 0.16
C VAL A 119 -4.49 2.46 1.24
N GLY A 120 -5.81 2.44 0.99
CA GLY A 120 -6.78 1.89 1.93
C GLY A 120 -6.60 0.39 2.17
N THR A 121 -6.25 -0.38 1.14
CA THR A 121 -5.98 -1.81 1.27
C THR A 121 -4.70 -2.09 2.06
N LEU A 122 -3.62 -1.39 1.72
CA LEU A 122 -2.33 -1.51 2.40
C LEU A 122 -2.44 -1.10 3.88
N THR A 123 -3.20 -0.04 4.18
CA THR A 123 -3.46 0.41 5.55
C THR A 123 -4.16 -0.68 6.36
N ARG A 124 -5.23 -1.29 5.82
CA ARG A 124 -5.94 -2.39 6.49
C ARG A 124 -5.03 -3.57 6.77
N PHE A 125 -4.18 -3.95 5.82
CA PHE A 125 -3.21 -5.04 6.02
C PHE A 125 -2.14 -4.71 7.06
N ALA A 126 -1.61 -3.48 7.07
CA ALA A 126 -0.67 -3.04 8.10
C ALA A 126 -1.31 -3.08 9.50
N LEU A 127 -2.55 -2.59 9.64
CA LEU A 127 -3.29 -2.64 10.90
C LEU A 127 -3.59 -4.08 11.35
N ALA A 128 -3.95 -4.98 10.43
CA ALA A 128 -4.21 -6.38 10.75
C ALA A 128 -2.93 -7.08 11.24
N LYS A 129 -1.78 -6.79 10.60
CA LYS A 129 -0.48 -7.34 11.00
C LYS A 129 -0.04 -6.85 12.39
N ASP A 130 -0.25 -5.57 12.68
CA ASP A 130 0.06 -5.00 13.99
C ASP A 130 -0.78 -5.63 15.12
N ARG A 131 -2.06 -5.97 14.86
CA ARG A 131 -2.91 -6.67 15.84
C ARG A 131 -2.39 -8.09 16.11
N GLY A 132 -2.10 -8.85 15.06
CA GLY A 132 -1.57 -10.20 15.20
C GLY A 132 -0.24 -10.26 15.96
N ARG A 133 0.59 -9.22 15.84
CA ARG A 133 1.85 -9.12 16.60
C ARG A 133 1.61 -8.90 18.10
N VAL A 134 0.63 -8.07 18.48
CA VAL A 134 0.26 -7.87 19.90
C VAL A 134 -0.27 -9.17 20.50
N ASP A 135 -1.09 -9.91 19.75
CA ASP A 135 -1.65 -11.18 20.21
C ASP A 135 -0.58 -12.29 20.33
N GLN A 136 0.44 -12.30 19.46
CA GLN A 136 1.57 -13.23 19.54
C GLN A 136 2.54 -12.93 20.70
N GLU A 137 2.73 -11.66 21.04
CA GLU A 137 3.57 -11.25 22.18
C GLU A 137 2.87 -11.53 23.54
N ALA A 138 1.53 -11.56 23.57
CA ALA A 138 0.74 -11.85 24.78
C ALA A 138 0.55 -13.35 25.10
N GLY A 139 0.80 -14.25 24.14
CA GLY A 139 0.68 -15.71 24.31
C GLY A 139 1.95 -16.44 24.78
N ALA A 140 3.01 -15.70 25.11
CA ALA A 140 4.32 -16.24 25.46
C ALA A 140 4.74 -15.97 26.92
N ALA A 141 3.79 -16.03 27.86
CA ALA A 141 4.01 -15.87 29.30
C ALA A 141 3.58 -17.12 30.08
#